data_AF-A0A2V5LSX7-F1
#
_entry.id   AF-A0A2V5LSX7-F1
#
_cell.length_a   1.000
_cell.length_b   1.000
_cell.length_c   1.000
_cell.angle_alpha   90.00
_cell.angle_beta   90.00
_cell.angle_gamma   90.00
#
_symmetry.space_group_name_H-M   'P 1'
#
loop_
_entity.id
_entity.type
_entity.pdbx_description
1 polymer ?
#
loop_
_entity_poly.entity_id
_entity_poly.type
_entity_poly.pdbx_seq_one_letter_code
_entity_poly.pdbx_strand_id
1 'polypeptide(L)'
;MDSGARSRNVQLILNGKAAGNDALQTAVERQRAAGHSIEVRVTLEKGDARRFVAEAGEVYLLIAAGADGTLNEVVHGLMDLPTVARPVLGLVPLGTANDFAIGCDIPHDPEQALALCMEGAAAPVDVGKANEHWFLNAASIGFGAEITATTPPELKRVLGPAAYAVMGAILAT
;
A
#
# COMPACT_ATOMS: atom_id res chain seq x y z
N MET A 1 -15.99 -30.44 1.29
CA MET A 1 -16.21 -30.46 2.75
C MET A 1 -14.84 -30.56 3.40
N ASP A 2 -14.22 -29.40 3.67
CA ASP A 2 -13.17 -29.26 4.67
C ASP A 2 -13.32 -27.86 5.27
N SER A 3 -14.36 -27.69 6.09
CA SER A 3 -14.61 -26.49 6.88
C SER A 3 -13.83 -26.58 8.19
N GLY A 4 -12.52 -26.78 8.09
CA GLY A 4 -11.60 -26.53 9.18
C GLY A 4 -11.23 -25.06 9.16
N ALA A 5 -12.11 -24.18 9.67
CA ALA A 5 -11.77 -22.78 9.92
C ALA A 5 -10.69 -22.73 11.02
N ARG A 6 -9.43 -22.99 10.65
CA ARG A 6 -8.29 -22.61 11.48
C ARG A 6 -8.47 -21.13 11.76
N SER A 7 -8.51 -20.76 13.03
CA SER A 7 -8.45 -19.36 13.45
C SER A 7 -7.22 -18.75 12.78
N ARG A 8 -7.44 -17.98 11.70
CA ARG A 8 -6.38 -17.28 10.99
C ARG A 8 -6.05 -16.08 11.87
N ASN A 9 -4.82 -16.00 12.36
CA ASN A 9 -4.32 -14.77 12.95
C ASN A 9 -4.17 -13.77 11.80
N VAL A 10 -4.97 -12.70 11.84
CA VAL A 10 -4.99 -11.64 10.84
C VAL A 10 -4.55 -10.34 11.51
N GLN A 11 -3.66 -9.61 10.84
CA GLN A 11 -3.31 -8.25 11.23
C GLN A 11 -3.69 -7.28 10.12
N LEU A 12 -4.42 -6.22 10.49
CA LEU A 12 -4.82 -5.14 9.59
C LEU A 12 -4.06 -3.88 9.99
N ILE A 13 -3.23 -3.38 9.07
CA ILE A 13 -2.49 -2.13 9.21
C ILE A 13 -3.29 -1.02 8.55
N LEU A 14 -3.86 -0.13 9.36
CA LEU A 14 -4.73 0.97 8.93
C LEU A 14 -3.96 2.28 8.87
N ASN A 15 -4.01 2.96 7.72
CA ASN A 15 -3.50 4.31 7.62
C ASN A 15 -4.28 5.24 8.58
N GLY A 16 -3.57 5.94 9.47
CA GLY A 16 -4.17 6.87 10.43
C GLY A 16 -5.05 7.96 9.81
N LYS A 17 -4.75 8.41 8.59
CA LYS A 17 -5.59 9.39 7.86
C LYS A 17 -6.95 8.80 7.44
N ALA A 18 -7.06 7.47 7.37
CA ALA A 18 -8.27 6.73 7.05
C ALA A 18 -8.90 6.05 8.27
N ALA A 19 -8.43 6.34 9.49
CA ALA A 19 -8.90 5.69 10.71
C ALA A 19 -10.41 5.91 10.99
N GLY A 20 -10.97 7.03 10.55
CA GLY A 20 -12.40 7.37 10.66
C GLY A 20 -13.30 6.73 9.60
N ASN A 21 -12.86 5.66 8.92
CA ASN A 21 -13.69 4.99 7.92
C ASN A 21 -14.70 4.04 8.59
N ASP A 22 -15.93 4.52 8.80
CA ASP A 22 -17.01 3.77 9.48
C ASP A 22 -17.37 2.46 8.77
N ALA A 23 -17.28 2.42 7.43
CA ALA A 23 -17.56 1.22 6.65
C ALA A 23 -16.54 0.10 6.95
N LEU A 24 -15.25 0.44 7.00
CA LEU A 24 -14.21 -0.50 7.39
C LEU A 24 -14.34 -0.94 8.85
N GLN A 25 -14.63 0.00 9.78
CA GLN A 25 -14.85 -0.35 11.18
C GLN A 25 -15.98 -1.36 11.33
N THR A 26 -17.13 -1.08 10.69
CA THR A 26 -18.28 -1.99 10.67
C THR A 26 -17.92 -3.34 10.06
N ALA A 27 -17.17 -3.37 8.96
CA ALA A 27 -16.74 -4.60 8.31
C ALA A 27 -15.81 -5.44 9.21
N VAL A 28 -14.86 -4.81 9.90
CA VAL A 28 -13.97 -5.49 10.86
C VAL A 28 -14.78 -6.08 12.02
N GLU A 29 -15.75 -5.34 12.55
CA GLU A 29 -16.64 -5.83 13.62
C GLU A 29 -17.46 -7.04 13.16
N ARG A 30 -18.01 -7.01 11.94
CA ARG A 30 -18.74 -8.15 11.35
C ARG A 30 -17.84 -9.38 11.22
N GLN A 31 -16.61 -9.22 10.73
CA GLN A 31 -15.66 -10.32 10.59
C GLN A 31 -15.22 -10.88 11.95
N ARG A 32 -15.03 -10.02 12.96
CA ARG A 32 -14.78 -10.46 14.34
C ARG A 32 -15.96 -11.23 14.92
N ALA A 33 -17.19 -10.77 14.69
CA ALA A 33 -18.41 -11.47 15.11
C ALA A 33 -18.59 -12.82 14.39
N ALA A 34 -18.07 -12.96 13.17
CA ALA A 34 -18.01 -14.23 12.44
C ALA A 34 -16.91 -15.19 12.96
N GLY A 35 -16.13 -14.79 13.96
CA GLY A 35 -15.12 -15.63 14.63
C GLY A 35 -13.69 -15.41 14.16
N HIS A 36 -13.42 -14.41 13.32
CA HIS A 36 -12.06 -14.11 12.88
C HIS A 36 -11.30 -13.26 13.91
N SER A 37 -10.05 -13.63 14.20
CA SER A 37 -9.15 -12.84 15.04
C SER A 37 -8.41 -11.80 14.19
N ILE A 38 -8.91 -10.56 14.21
CA ILE A 38 -8.31 -9.43 13.48
C ILE A 38 -7.72 -8.44 14.49
N GLU A 39 -6.40 -8.31 14.52
CA GLU A 39 -5.71 -7.23 15.21
C GLU A 39 -5.63 -6.01 14.28
N VAL A 40 -6.08 -4.83 14.74
CA VAL A 40 -5.99 -3.59 13.96
C VAL A 40 -4.90 -2.71 14.54
N ARG A 41 -3.93 -2.32 13.72
CA ARG A 41 -2.85 -1.39 14.09
C ARG A 41 -2.93 -0.14 13.22
N VAL A 42 -3.07 1.02 13.86
CA VAL A 42 -3.23 2.31 13.18
C VAL A 42 -1.88 3.01 13.11
N THR A 43 -1.45 3.41 11.91
CA THR A 43 -0.21 4.16 11.71
C THR A 43 -0.39 5.61 12.14
N LEU A 44 0.62 6.21 12.77
CA LEU A 44 0.66 7.62 13.13
C LEU A 44 1.60 8.40 12.22
N GLU A 45 2.72 7.79 11.84
CA GLU A 45 3.74 8.41 11.02
C GLU A 45 4.29 7.48 9.93
N LYS A 46 5.11 8.06 9.05
CA LYS A 46 5.78 7.32 7.98
C LYS A 46 6.73 6.29 8.58
N GLY A 47 6.69 5.06 8.10
CA GLY A 47 7.53 3.95 8.58
C GLY A 47 6.82 3.03 9.57
N ASP A 48 5.69 3.46 10.14
CA ASP A 48 4.92 2.62 11.07
C ASP A 48 4.41 1.35 10.42
N ALA A 49 3.94 1.42 9.17
CA ALA A 49 3.44 0.24 8.47
C ALA A 49 4.55 -0.82 8.31
N ARG A 50 5.75 -0.40 7.89
CA ARG A 50 6.92 -1.29 7.79
C ARG A 50 7.30 -1.88 9.16
N ARG A 51 7.31 -1.05 10.21
CA ARG A 51 7.60 -1.49 11.58
C ARG A 51 6.57 -2.49 12.10
N PHE A 52 5.28 -2.26 11.84
CA PHE A 52 4.21 -3.16 12.24
C PHE A 52 4.31 -4.53 11.56
N VAL A 53 4.73 -4.59 10.29
CA VAL A 53 5.04 -5.86 9.61
C VAL A 53 6.15 -6.63 10.34
N ALA A 54 7.21 -5.94 10.77
CA ALA A 54 8.30 -6.58 11.51
C ALA A 54 7.89 -7.07 12.92
N GLU A 55 6.94 -6.37 13.55
CA GLU A 55 6.41 -6.71 14.87
C GLU A 55 5.27 -7.75 14.83
N ALA A 56 4.73 -8.06 13.66
CA ALA A 56 3.54 -8.89 13.46
C ALA A 56 3.70 -10.33 14.01
N GLY A 57 4.92 -10.87 14.02
CA GLY A 57 5.18 -12.26 14.38
C GLY A 57 4.61 -13.25 13.37
N GLU A 58 4.13 -14.41 13.84
CA GLU A 58 3.49 -15.42 12.98
C GLU A 58 2.04 -15.05 12.68
N VAL A 59 1.86 -14.29 11.60
CA VAL A 59 0.54 -13.93 11.06
C VAL A 59 0.31 -14.69 9.76
N TYR A 60 -0.91 -15.15 9.53
CA TYR A 60 -1.26 -15.81 8.27
C TYR A 60 -1.54 -14.79 7.16
N LEU A 61 -2.29 -13.74 7.50
CA LEU A 61 -2.76 -12.71 6.58
C LEU A 61 -2.47 -11.32 7.18
N LEU A 62 -1.76 -10.50 6.41
CA LEU A 62 -1.48 -9.12 6.73
C LEU A 62 -2.17 -8.22 5.72
N ILE A 63 -3.08 -7.36 6.20
CA ILE A 63 -3.93 -6.52 5.37
C ILE A 63 -3.43 -5.08 5.44
N ALA A 64 -3.06 -4.51 4.29
CA ALA A 64 -2.83 -3.07 4.15
C ALA A 64 -4.17 -2.36 3.92
N ALA A 65 -4.58 -1.47 4.82
CA ALA A 65 -5.78 -0.66 4.66
C ALA A 65 -5.41 0.82 4.52
N GLY A 66 -5.42 1.32 3.29
CA GLY A 66 -4.86 2.65 2.98
C GLY A 66 -4.77 2.94 1.48
N ALA A 67 -3.99 3.98 1.14
CA ALA A 67 -3.63 4.30 -0.24
C ALA A 67 -2.37 3.54 -0.69
N ASP A 68 -1.94 3.74 -1.94
CA ASP A 68 -0.76 3.09 -2.53
C ASP A 68 0.53 3.27 -1.70
N GLY A 69 0.68 4.41 -1.01
CA GLY A 69 1.81 4.65 -0.11
C GLY A 69 1.82 3.70 1.11
N THR A 70 0.67 3.41 1.69
CA THR A 70 0.55 2.45 2.81
C THR A 70 0.84 1.04 2.33
N LEU A 71 0.29 0.66 1.17
CA LEU A 71 0.60 -0.61 0.52
C LEU A 71 2.11 -0.75 0.27
N ASN A 72 2.75 0.30 -0.26
CA ASN A 72 4.19 0.27 -0.55
C ASN A 72 5.04 0.14 0.73
N GLU A 73 4.68 0.80 1.84
CA GLU A 73 5.39 0.61 3.11
C GLU A 73 5.24 -0.81 3.67
N VAL A 74 4.03 -1.38 3.57
CA VAL A 74 3.78 -2.78 3.94
C VAL A 74 4.63 -3.73 3.10
N VAL A 75 4.67 -3.53 1.78
CA VAL A 75 5.50 -4.34 0.86
C VAL A 75 6.98 -4.25 1.22
N HIS A 76 7.50 -3.06 1.53
CA HIS A 76 8.87 -2.94 2.00
C HIS A 76 9.12 -3.79 3.26
N GLY A 77 8.21 -3.75 4.24
CA GLY A 77 8.30 -4.59 5.43
C GLY A 77 8.27 -6.08 5.11
N LEU A 78 7.39 -6.51 4.21
CA LEU A 78 7.30 -7.92 3.79
C LEU A 78 8.57 -8.38 3.08
N MET A 79 9.18 -7.50 2.28
CA MET A 79 10.40 -7.83 1.55
C MET A 79 11.65 -7.89 2.45
N ASP A 80 11.61 -7.27 3.64
CA ASP A 80 12.65 -7.45 4.66
C ASP A 80 12.59 -8.84 5.33
N LEU A 81 11.44 -9.51 5.28
CA LEU A 81 11.27 -10.84 5.85
C LEU A 81 11.83 -11.92 4.91
N PRO A 82 12.37 -13.03 5.46
CA PRO A 82 12.66 -14.23 4.69
C PRO A 82 11.41 -14.74 3.98
N THR A 83 11.54 -15.25 2.75
CA THR A 83 10.40 -15.70 1.93
C THR A 83 9.47 -16.68 2.65
N VAL A 84 10.02 -17.60 3.46
CA VAL A 84 9.25 -18.60 4.22
C VAL A 84 8.42 -18.02 5.37
N ALA A 85 8.74 -16.80 5.81
CA ALA A 85 8.09 -16.11 6.92
C ALA A 85 7.13 -14.99 6.45
N ARG A 86 6.96 -14.80 5.13
CA ARG A 86 6.10 -13.75 4.60
C ARG A 86 4.62 -14.17 4.69
N PRO A 87 3.77 -13.41 5.40
CA PRO A 87 2.33 -13.65 5.38
C PRO A 87 1.74 -13.38 3.99
N VAL A 88 0.52 -13.87 3.76
CA VAL A 88 -0.29 -13.43 2.62
C VAL A 88 -0.59 -11.93 2.79
N LEU A 89 -0.46 -11.16 1.70
CA LEU A 89 -0.85 -9.75 1.67
C LEU A 89 -2.30 -9.60 1.21
N GLY A 90 -3.10 -8.89 2.01
CA GLY A 90 -4.42 -8.38 1.62
C GLY A 90 -4.39 -6.86 1.44
N LEU A 91 -5.36 -6.32 0.70
CA LEU A 91 -5.49 -4.88 0.46
C LEU A 91 -6.95 -4.43 0.61
N VAL A 92 -7.17 -3.43 1.45
CA VAL A 92 -8.40 -2.64 1.50
C VAL A 92 -8.07 -1.23 0.98
N PRO A 93 -8.52 -0.86 -0.24
CA PRO A 93 -8.17 0.41 -0.86
C PRO A 93 -8.94 1.57 -0.22
N LEU A 94 -8.25 2.43 0.53
CA LEU A 94 -8.82 3.61 1.20
C LEU A 94 -8.23 4.94 0.69
N GLY A 95 -7.41 4.89 -0.37
CA GLY A 95 -6.88 6.08 -1.05
C GLY A 95 -7.79 6.59 -2.17
N THR A 96 -7.32 7.62 -2.88
CA THR A 96 -8.04 8.19 -4.04
C THR A 96 -7.70 7.49 -5.36
N ALA A 97 -6.42 7.19 -5.59
CA ALA A 97 -5.96 6.52 -6.81
C ALA A 97 -6.12 5.00 -6.69
N ASN A 98 -5.40 4.37 -5.75
CA ASN A 98 -5.43 2.92 -5.53
C ASN A 98 -5.12 2.13 -6.81
N ASP A 99 -4.10 2.56 -7.54
CA ASP A 99 -3.78 2.04 -8.87
C ASP A 99 -3.54 0.51 -8.84
N PHE A 100 -2.92 -0.01 -7.78
CA PHE A 100 -2.72 -1.46 -7.64
C PHE A 100 -4.04 -2.20 -7.46
N ALA A 101 -4.96 -1.64 -6.65
CA ALA A 101 -6.26 -2.24 -6.40
C ALA A 101 -7.09 -2.31 -7.68
N ILE A 102 -7.09 -1.22 -8.47
CA ILE A 102 -7.74 -1.16 -9.78
C ILE A 102 -7.13 -2.19 -10.73
N GLY A 103 -5.80 -2.28 -10.81
CA GLY A 103 -5.11 -3.22 -11.68
C GLY A 103 -5.33 -4.70 -11.31
N CYS A 104 -5.73 -4.99 -10.08
CA CYS A 104 -6.02 -6.34 -9.58
C CYS A 104 -7.51 -6.63 -9.41
N ASP A 105 -8.41 -5.77 -9.93
CA ASP A 105 -9.87 -5.90 -9.79
C ASP A 105 -10.34 -6.04 -8.32
N ILE A 106 -9.63 -5.39 -7.39
CA ILE A 106 -9.99 -5.38 -5.97
C ILE A 106 -11.15 -4.39 -5.77
N PRO A 107 -12.26 -4.79 -5.10
CA PRO A 107 -13.37 -3.89 -4.84
C PRO A 107 -12.96 -2.61 -4.12
N HIS A 108 -13.54 -1.48 -4.51
CA HIS A 108 -13.34 -0.20 -3.81
C HIS A 108 -14.14 -0.09 -2.51
N ASP A 109 -15.22 -0.85 -2.38
CA ASP A 109 -16.02 -0.89 -1.18
C ASP A 109 -15.24 -1.60 -0.05
N PRO A 110 -15.01 -0.96 1.12
CA PRO A 110 -14.19 -1.54 2.18
C PRO A 110 -14.71 -2.87 2.73
N GLU A 111 -16.04 -3.06 2.76
CA GLU A 111 -16.63 -4.31 3.23
C GLU A 111 -16.36 -5.46 2.25
N GLN A 112 -16.58 -5.22 0.96
CA GLN A 112 -16.28 -6.20 -0.09
C GLN A 112 -14.78 -6.51 -0.19
N ALA A 113 -13.92 -5.49 -0.08
CA ALA A 113 -12.47 -5.69 -0.12
C ALA A 113 -11.97 -6.50 1.09
N LEU A 114 -12.49 -6.23 2.29
CA LEU A 114 -12.15 -7.01 3.47
C LEU A 114 -12.66 -8.44 3.35
N ALA A 115 -13.89 -8.65 2.87
CA ALA A 115 -14.43 -9.98 2.62
C ALA A 115 -13.56 -10.77 1.62
N LEU A 116 -13.12 -10.12 0.52
CA LEU A 116 -12.18 -10.70 -0.43
C LEU A 116 -10.85 -11.10 0.24
N CYS A 117 -10.31 -10.30 1.14
CA CYS A 117 -9.10 -10.66 1.89
C CYS A 117 -9.30 -11.90 2.77
N MET A 118 -10.48 -12.06 3.37
CA MET A 118 -10.77 -13.14 4.31
C MET A 118 -11.08 -14.47 3.61
N GLU A 119 -11.82 -14.41 2.50
CA GLU A 119 -12.41 -15.58 1.82
C GLU A 119 -11.73 -15.91 0.49
N GLY A 120 -11.06 -14.93 -0.12
CA GLY A 120 -10.41 -15.07 -1.42
C GLY A 120 -9.23 -16.02 -1.42
N ALA A 121 -8.88 -16.49 -2.63
CA ALA A 121 -7.68 -17.27 -2.87
C ALA A 121 -6.49 -16.32 -3.11
N ALA A 122 -5.37 -16.58 -2.45
CA ALA A 122 -4.12 -15.86 -2.71
C ALA A 122 -3.54 -16.28 -4.07
N ALA A 123 -2.98 -15.31 -4.79
CA ALA A 123 -2.23 -15.53 -6.02
C ALA A 123 -0.80 -15.00 -5.87
N PRO A 124 0.20 -15.60 -6.52
CA PRO A 124 1.55 -15.06 -6.56
C PRO A 124 1.55 -13.71 -7.30
N VAL A 125 2.29 -12.75 -6.77
CA VAL A 125 2.47 -11.40 -7.36
C VAL A 125 3.97 -11.09 -7.39
N ASP A 126 4.45 -10.64 -8.54
CA ASP A 126 5.84 -10.20 -8.70
C ASP A 126 6.04 -8.83 -8.04
N VAL A 127 7.20 -8.63 -7.44
CA VAL A 127 7.58 -7.35 -6.83
C VAL A 127 8.90 -6.88 -7.43
N GLY A 128 8.89 -5.67 -8.00
CA GLY A 128 10.07 -5.06 -8.58
C GLY A 128 11.01 -4.50 -7.52
N LYS A 129 12.32 -4.55 -7.78
CA LYS A 129 13.35 -3.87 -6.98
C LYS A 129 14.17 -2.95 -7.88
N ALA A 130 14.30 -1.69 -7.48
CA ALA A 130 15.21 -0.73 -8.09
C ALA A 130 16.10 -0.13 -6.99
N ASN A 131 17.41 -0.39 -7.06
CA ASN A 131 18.34 -0.13 -5.95
C ASN A 131 17.78 -0.71 -4.65
N GLU A 132 17.67 0.07 -3.57
CA GLU A 132 17.12 -0.41 -2.29
C GLU A 132 15.60 -0.21 -2.14
N HIS A 133 14.88 0.07 -3.22
CA HIS A 133 13.44 0.35 -3.19
C HIS A 133 12.61 -0.72 -3.90
N TRP A 134 11.59 -1.21 -3.20
CA TRP A 134 10.62 -2.18 -3.72
C TRP A 134 9.37 -1.47 -4.26
N PHE A 135 8.78 -2.00 -5.33
CA PHE A 135 7.56 -1.46 -5.93
C PHE A 135 6.66 -2.53 -6.54
N LEU A 136 5.34 -2.29 -6.50
CA LEU A 136 4.31 -3.18 -7.09
C LEU A 136 3.81 -2.69 -8.46
N ASN A 137 3.65 -1.38 -8.64
CA ASN A 137 3.00 -0.85 -9.84
C ASN A 137 4.01 -0.46 -10.93
N ALA A 138 4.73 0.63 -10.69
CA ALA A 138 5.61 1.21 -11.69
C ALA A 138 6.76 1.95 -11.03
N ALA A 139 7.90 1.94 -11.71
CA ALA A 139 9.01 2.83 -11.46
C ALA A 139 9.25 3.64 -12.75
N SER A 140 9.22 4.97 -12.64
CA SER A 140 9.41 5.87 -13.77
C SER A 140 10.78 6.52 -13.69
N ILE A 141 11.56 6.45 -14.78
CA ILE A 141 12.88 7.07 -14.91
C ILE A 141 12.79 8.13 -16.00
N GLY A 142 13.14 9.38 -15.70
CA GLY A 142 13.19 10.45 -16.70
C GLY A 142 13.65 11.80 -16.15
N PHE A 143 14.18 12.66 -17.03
CA PHE A 143 14.67 14.02 -16.75
C PHE A 143 13.62 14.99 -16.18
N GLY A 144 12.35 14.59 -16.06
CA GLY A 144 11.29 15.38 -15.40
C GLY A 144 11.34 15.37 -13.86
N ALA A 145 12.08 14.43 -13.26
CA ALA A 145 12.22 14.33 -11.80
C ALA A 145 13.12 15.44 -11.21
N GLU A 146 14.11 15.91 -11.97
CA GLU A 146 15.05 16.95 -11.52
C GLU A 146 14.46 18.37 -11.67
N ILE A 147 13.61 18.61 -12.67
CA ILE A 147 13.02 19.94 -12.90
C ILE A 147 11.97 20.28 -11.83
N THR A 148 11.30 19.28 -11.25
CA THR A 148 10.27 19.54 -10.21
C THR A 148 10.90 19.83 -8.85
N ALA A 149 12.08 19.29 -8.55
CA ALA A 149 12.77 19.44 -7.26
C ALA A 149 13.54 20.75 -7.12
N THR A 150 14.01 21.33 -8.23
CA THR A 150 15.00 22.42 -8.21
C THR A 150 14.51 23.72 -8.87
N THR A 151 13.20 23.88 -9.10
CA THR A 151 12.66 25.13 -9.69
C THR A 151 12.21 26.10 -8.60
N PRO A 152 12.89 27.25 -8.41
CA PRO A 152 12.41 28.31 -7.54
C PRO A 152 11.05 28.82 -8.03
N PRO A 153 10.09 29.12 -7.13
CA PRO A 153 8.76 29.62 -7.50
C PRO A 153 8.79 30.85 -8.42
N GLU A 154 9.85 31.64 -8.32
CA GLU A 154 10.07 32.88 -9.07
C GLU A 154 10.29 32.63 -10.57
N LEU A 155 10.90 31.51 -10.97
CA LEU A 155 11.19 31.19 -12.37
C LEU A 155 9.97 30.65 -13.12
N LYS A 156 9.06 29.94 -12.43
CA LYS A 156 7.75 29.51 -12.97
C LYS A 156 6.88 30.70 -13.39
N ARG A 157 7.07 31.86 -12.76
CA ARG A 157 6.25 33.07 -13.00
C ARG A 157 6.68 33.88 -14.23
N VAL A 158 7.92 33.72 -14.69
CA VAL A 158 8.49 34.52 -15.80
C VAL A 158 8.42 33.79 -17.14
N LEU A 159 8.57 32.46 -17.17
CA LEU A 159 8.79 31.72 -18.42
C LEU A 159 7.63 30.79 -18.84
N GLY A 160 6.63 30.59 -17.98
CA GLY A 160 5.45 29.77 -18.30
C GLY A 160 5.82 28.36 -18.80
N PRO A 161 4.96 27.72 -19.62
CA PRO A 161 5.18 26.35 -20.13
C PRO A 161 6.47 26.16 -20.95
N ALA A 162 7.06 27.25 -21.46
CA ALA A 162 8.29 27.21 -22.26
C ALA A 162 9.57 27.04 -21.43
N ALA A 163 9.50 27.19 -20.11
CA ALA A 163 10.64 27.02 -19.19
C ALA A 163 11.28 25.62 -19.30
N TYR A 164 10.46 24.59 -19.57
CA TYR A 164 10.92 23.21 -19.70
C TYR A 164 11.83 22.99 -20.91
N ALA A 165 11.56 23.67 -22.03
CA ALA A 165 12.37 23.55 -23.25
C ALA A 165 13.72 24.27 -23.13
N VAL A 166 13.76 25.43 -22.48
CA VAL A 166 14.99 26.21 -22.29
C VAL A 166 15.94 25.53 -21.30
N MET A 167 15.41 25.00 -20.19
CA MET A 167 16.22 24.25 -19.23
C MET A 167 16.75 22.94 -19.82
N GLY A 168 15.96 22.26 -20.65
CA GLY A 168 16.40 21.06 -21.37
C GLY A 168 17.57 21.33 -22.34
N ALA A 169 17.70 22.55 -22.87
CA ALA A 169 18.80 22.92 -23.76
C ALA A 169 20.07 23.35 -23.00
N ILE A 170 19.94 23.98 -21.84
CA ILE A 170 21.07 24.50 -21.04
C ILE A 170 21.80 23.39 -20.30
N LEU A 171 21.09 22.33 -19.88
CA LEU A 171 21.67 21.18 -19.18
C LEU A 171 22.23 20.10 -20.12
N ALA A 172 22.02 20.27 -21.44
CA ALA A 172 22.52 19.35 -22.48
C ALA A 172 23.93 19.75 -23.01
N THR A 173 24.56 20.77 -22.43
CA THR A 173 25.94 21.21 -22.69
C THR A 173 26.79 21.06 -21.43
#